data_AF-A0A821T984-F1
#
_entry.id   AF-A0A821T984-F1
#
_cell.length_a   1.000
_cell.length_b   1.000
_cell.length_c   1.000
_cell.angle_alpha   90.00
_cell.angle_beta   90.00
_cell.angle_gamma   90.00
#
_symmetry.space_group_name_H-M   'P 1'
#
loop_
_entity.id
_entity.type
_entity.pdbx_description
1 polymer ?
#
loop_
_entity_poly.entity_id
_entity_poly.type
_entity_poly.pdbx_seq_one_letter_code
_entity_poly.pdbx_strand_id
1 'polypeptide(L)' 'MELKTFPQYHFISDTCTLSNGGCDQNAVCSHDAKTNAAVCSCKTGYTNTGSGSNVICT' A
#
# COMPACT_ATOMS: atom_id res chain seq x y z
N MET A 1 6.51 -19.95 19.32
CA MET A 1 5.65 -20.06 18.14
C MET A 1 6.48 -19.61 16.96
N GLU A 2 7.31 -20.53 16.47
CA GLU A 2 8.21 -20.28 15.34
C GLU A 2 7.57 -20.83 14.07
N LEU A 3 7.60 -20.05 12.98
CA LEU A 3 7.75 -20.56 11.62
C LEU A 3 8.66 -19.59 10.85
N LYS A 4 9.98 -19.78 10.94
CA LYS A 4 10.85 -20.37 9.89
C LYS A 4 11.10 -19.43 8.69
N THR A 5 12.14 -18.61 8.80
CA THR A 5 12.80 -17.93 7.67
C THR A 5 13.52 -18.96 6.81
N PHE A 6 12.92 -19.36 5.68
CA PHE A 6 13.59 -20.11 4.61
C PHE A 6 13.98 -19.14 3.47
N PRO A 7 15.18 -19.25 2.87
CA PRO A 7 15.75 -18.21 2.01
C PRO A 7 15.22 -18.19 0.56
N GLN A 8 14.02 -18.75 0.29
CA GLN A 8 13.46 -18.83 -1.07
C GLN A 8 11.92 -18.73 -1.14
N TYR A 9 11.23 -18.23 -0.11
CA TYR A 9 9.81 -17.90 -0.19
C TYR A 9 9.67 -16.38 -0.02
N HIS A 10 9.45 -15.67 -1.14
CA HIS A 10 8.89 -14.33 -1.08
C HIS A 10 7.51 -14.47 -0.45
N PHE A 11 7.43 -14.26 0.86
CA PHE A 11 6.16 -14.12 1.57
C PHE A 11 5.46 -12.97 0.86
N ILE A 12 4.42 -13.29 0.09
CA ILE A 12 3.60 -12.28 -0.59
C ILE A 12 2.70 -11.66 0.49
N SER A 13 3.33 -11.04 1.49
CA SER A 13 2.65 -10.10 2.36
C SER A 13 2.30 -8.94 1.44
N ASP A 14 1.06 -8.91 0.99
CA ASP A 14 0.47 -7.80 0.27
C ASP A 14 0.88 -6.51 1.00
N THR A 15 1.61 -5.64 0.31
CA THR A 15 2.16 -4.44 0.96
C THR A 15 1.07 -3.52 1.45
N CYS A 16 -0.13 -3.57 0.86
CA CYS A 16 -1.30 -2.86 1.35
C CYS A 16 -1.80 -3.41 2.70
N THR A 17 -1.59 -4.70 2.99
CA THR A 17 -1.93 -5.27 4.32
C THR A 17 -1.00 -4.79 5.42
N LEU A 18 0.22 -4.38 5.07
CA LEU A 18 1.19 -3.81 6.00
C LEU A 18 1.06 -2.29 6.01
N SER A 19 0.47 -1.72 7.08
CA SER A 19 0.36 -0.27 7.26
C SER A 19 -0.28 0.47 6.08
N ASN A 20 -1.29 -0.12 5.43
CA ASN A 20 -1.97 0.43 4.25
C ASN A 20 -1.01 0.78 3.10
N GLY A 21 0.10 0.05 2.94
CA GLY A 21 1.11 0.32 1.91
C GLY A 21 1.79 1.69 2.04
N GLY A 22 1.72 2.31 3.22
CA GLY A 22 2.21 3.69 3.44
C GLY A 22 1.26 4.78 2.93
N CYS A 23 0.03 4.43 2.54
CA CYS A 23 -0.99 5.38 2.13
C CYS A 23 -1.59 6.12 3.33
N ASP A 24 -2.09 7.34 3.09
CA ASP A 24 -2.86 8.11 4.06
C ASP A 24 -4.07 7.34 4.61
N GLN A 25 -4.52 7.67 5.83
CA GLN A 25 -5.67 7.02 6.48
C GLN A 25 -6.99 7.13 5.68
N ASN A 26 -7.12 8.18 4.87
CA ASN A 26 -8.26 8.41 3.99
C ASN A 26 -8.00 7.93 2.56
N ALA A 27 -6.92 7.19 2.33
CA ALA A 27 -6.62 6.51 1.08
C ALA A 27 -6.89 5.01 1.17
N VAL A 28 -7.14 4.40 0.01
CA VAL A 28 -7.19 2.97 -0.23
C VAL A 28 -5.91 2.57 -0.93
N CYS A 29 -5.19 1.60 -0.36
CA CYS A 29 -4.07 0.97 -1.03
C CYS A 29 -4.55 -0.11 -2.00
N SER A 30 -3.95 -0.13 -3.19
CA SER A 30 -4.17 -1.11 -4.24
C SER A 30 -2.84 -1.43 -4.94
N HIS A 31 -2.82 -2.40 -5.85
CA HIS A 31 -1.64 -2.69 -6.65
C HIS A 31 -1.85 -2.31 -8.11
N ASP A 32 -0.83 -1.72 -8.72
CA ASP A 32 -0.79 -1.51 -10.16
C ASP A 32 -0.78 -2.87 -10.87
N ALA A 33 -1.70 -3.07 -11.81
CA ALA A 33 -1.92 -4.36 -12.45
C ALA A 33 -0.73 -4.84 -13.32
N LYS A 34 0.20 -3.94 -13.70
CA LYS A 34 1.33 -4.26 -14.58
C LYS A 34 2.63 -4.45 -13.83
N THR A 35 2.87 -3.61 -12.83
CA THR A 35 4.12 -3.53 -12.09
C THR A 35 4.02 -4.14 -10.70
N ASN A 36 2.80 -4.43 -10.24
CA ASN A 36 2.48 -4.85 -8.88
C ASN A 36 2.91 -3.84 -7.79
N ALA A 37 3.22 -2.60 -8.18
CA ALA A 37 3.59 -1.54 -7.25
C ALA A 37 2.38 -1.12 -6.41
N ALA A 38 2.59 -0.76 -5.15
CA ALA A 38 1.53 -0.20 -4.30
C ALA A 38 1.10 1.18 -4.81
N VAL A 39 -0.21 1.39 -4.91
CA VAL A 39 -0.85 2.61 -5.40
C VAL A 39 -1.90 3.06 -4.38
N CYS A 40 -1.77 4.31 -3.93
CA CYS A 40 -2.68 4.94 -2.99
C CYS A 40 -3.71 5.80 -3.74
N SER A 41 -5.00 5.52 -3.54
CA SER A 41 -6.10 6.31 -4.10
C SER A 41 -6.98 6.88 -2.99
N CYS A 42 -7.31 8.17 -3.02
CA CYS A 42 -8.19 8.75 -2.01
C CYS A 42 -9.58 8.12 -2.04
N LYS A 43 -10.16 7.89 -0.85
CA LYS A 43 -11.56 7.49 -0.69
C LYS A 43 -12.47 8.56 -1.30
N THR A 44 -13.65 8.14 -1.74
CA THR A 44 -14.67 9.06 -2.26
C THR A 44 -14.95 10.19 -1.27
N GLY A 45 -14.89 11.44 -1.74
CA GLY A 45 -15.09 12.63 -0.90
C GLY A 45 -13.80 13.27 -0.38
N TYR A 46 -12.66 12.61 -0.51
CA TYR A 46 -11.35 13.16 -0.15
C TYR A 46 -10.55 13.57 -1.39
N THR A 47 -9.79 14.65 -1.27
CA THR A 47 -8.93 15.16 -2.35
C THR A 47 -7.47 14.88 -2.02
N ASN A 48 -6.70 14.43 -3.02
CA ASN A 48 -5.25 14.30 -2.86
C ASN A 48 -4.62 15.70 -2.85
N THR A 49 -4.17 16.14 -1.68
CA THR A 49 -3.46 17.42 -1.46
C THR A 49 -1.96 17.22 -1.25
N GLY A 50 -1.48 15.97 -1.35
CA GLY A 50 -0.08 15.62 -1.25
C GLY A 50 0.73 15.97 -2.50
N SER A 51 2.00 15.55 -2.52
CA SER A 51 2.92 15.83 -3.62
C SER A 51 3.78 14.63 -3.97
N GLY A 52 3.97 14.40 -5.27
CA GLY A 52 4.73 13.26 -5.78
C GLY A 52 4.16 11.92 -5.30
N SER A 53 4.98 11.14 -4.60
CA SER A 53 4.59 9.82 -4.05
C SER A 53 3.92 9.90 -2.68
N ASN A 54 3.85 11.09 -2.05
CA ASN A 54 3.16 11.27 -0.78
C ASN A 54 1.70 11.64 -1.06
N VAL A 55 0.80 10.66 -0.96
CA VAL A 55 -0.64 10.86 -1.13
C VAL A 55 -1.23 11.24 0.22
N ILE A 56 -1.79 12.45 0.31
CA ILE A 56 -2.46 12.98 1.51
C ILE A 56 -3.91 13.24 1.14
N CYS A 57 -4.86 12.58 1.80
CA CYS A 57 -6.27 12.65 1.44
C CYS A 57 -7.05 13.47 2.49
N THR A 58 -7.48 14.66 2.09
CA THR A 58 -8.18 15.66 2.95
C THR A 58 -9.53 16.06 2.39
#